data_AF-A0A9W6WME1-F1
#
_entry.id   AF-A0A9W6WME1-F1
#
_cell.length_a   1.000
_cell.length_b   1.000
_cell.length_c   1.000
_cell.angle_alpha   90.00
_cell.angle_beta   90.00
_cell.angle_gamma   90.00
#
_symmetry.space_group_name_H-M   'P 1'
#
loop_
_entity.id
_entity.type
_entity.pdbx_description
1 polymer ?
#
loop_
_entity_poly.entity_id
_entity_poly.type
_entity_poly.pdbx_seq_one_letter_code
_entity_poly.pdbx_strand_id
1 'polypeptide(L)'
;MLDFLHASGSPDVELGTMQGFTALARSWRVLSHLFPDIHVQLYRVEQTALSTDSLLASTTTTITITANTLYDVFPHLVDDTDDEDENCARIALKLLGQRLRMDGSVWFDWDRSSRRVVRLYSQADMLSPLLQLRGNLEDVSITFSKALVTPDFNLVS
;
A
#
# COMPACT_ATOMS: atom_id res chain seq x y z
N MET A 1 -7.69 15.96 -4.43
CA MET A 1 -7.87 14.50 -4.26
C MET A 1 -8.68 14.18 -3.01
N LEU A 2 -8.27 14.67 -1.83
CA LEU A 2 -9.08 14.58 -0.59
C LEU A 2 -10.49 15.21 -0.73
N ASP A 3 -10.62 16.35 -1.42
CA ASP A 3 -11.93 17.01 -1.61
C ASP A 3 -12.90 16.23 -2.51
N PHE A 4 -12.38 15.60 -3.58
CA PHE A 4 -13.17 14.72 -4.44
C PHE A 4 -13.66 13.50 -3.67
N LEU A 5 -12.77 12.93 -2.86
CA LEU A 5 -13.06 11.79 -2.02
C LEU A 5 -14.12 12.14 -0.95
N HIS A 6 -14.02 13.30 -0.30
CA HIS A 6 -15.04 13.80 0.64
C HIS A 6 -16.39 14.12 -0.01
N ALA A 7 -16.37 14.68 -1.23
CA ALA A 7 -17.60 14.96 -1.98
C ALA A 7 -18.35 13.68 -2.39
N SER A 8 -17.64 12.55 -2.53
CA SER A 8 -18.20 11.27 -2.95
C SER A 8 -18.69 10.34 -1.82
N GLY A 9 -18.29 10.61 -0.57
CA GLY A 9 -18.60 9.78 0.61
C GLY A 9 -19.90 10.18 1.32
N SER A 10 -20.64 9.19 1.86
CA SER A 10 -21.79 9.45 2.75
C SER A 10 -21.33 9.86 4.15
N PRO A 11 -22.04 10.74 4.88
CA PRO A 11 -21.68 11.10 6.26
C PRO A 11 -21.86 9.94 7.25
N ASP A 12 -22.75 8.99 6.93
CA ASP A 12 -23.10 7.83 7.77
C ASP A 12 -22.54 6.53 7.17
N VAL A 13 -21.23 6.34 7.28
CA VAL A 13 -20.60 5.05 6.98
C VAL A 13 -20.66 4.19 8.25
N GLU A 14 -21.61 3.26 8.32
CA GLU A 14 -21.65 2.26 9.39
C GLU A 14 -20.43 1.33 9.30
N LEU A 15 -19.61 1.41 10.35
CA LEU A 15 -18.35 0.73 10.58
C LEU A 15 -18.57 -0.76 10.87
N GLY A 16 -18.55 -1.57 9.82
CA GLY A 16 -18.42 -3.03 9.91
C GLY A 16 -17.04 -3.47 9.42
N THR A 17 -16.09 -3.62 10.36
CA THR A 17 -14.88 -4.47 10.30
C THR A 17 -13.97 -4.44 9.05
N MET A 18 -14.05 -3.44 8.19
CA MET A 18 -13.08 -3.17 7.11
C MET A 18 -12.80 -1.68 7.09
N GLN A 19 -11.52 -1.29 7.00
CA GLN A 19 -11.03 0.08 7.12
C GLN A 19 -11.92 1.07 6.36
N GLY A 20 -12.71 1.86 7.10
CA GLY A 20 -13.55 2.89 6.49
C GLY A 20 -12.71 3.92 5.73
N PHE A 21 -13.35 4.68 4.85
CA PHE A 21 -12.74 5.74 4.04
C PHE A 21 -11.73 6.64 4.80
N THR A 22 -12.03 6.96 6.06
CA THR A 22 -11.15 7.74 6.94
C THR A 22 -9.82 7.05 7.23
N ALA A 23 -9.82 5.73 7.41
CA ALA A 23 -8.60 4.95 7.61
C ALA A 23 -7.74 4.94 6.33
N LEU A 24 -8.36 4.75 5.15
CA LEU A 24 -7.63 4.84 3.87
C LEU A 24 -7.03 6.24 3.68
N ALA A 25 -7.78 7.31 3.95
CA ALA A 25 -7.29 8.68 3.82
C ALA A 25 -6.09 8.95 4.76
N ARG A 26 -6.11 8.41 5.98
CA ARG A 26 -4.98 8.49 6.93
C ARG A 26 -3.78 7.70 6.43
N SER A 27 -3.97 6.45 6.00
CA SER A 27 -2.91 5.61 5.45
C SER A 27 -2.28 6.27 4.22
N TRP A 28 -3.10 6.81 3.32
CA TRP A 28 -2.62 7.53 2.14
C TRP A 28 -1.79 8.76 2.49
N ARG A 29 -2.18 9.53 3.51
CA ARG A 29 -1.39 10.69 3.97
C ARG A 29 0.00 10.27 4.45
N VAL A 30 0.11 9.16 5.16
CA VAL A 30 1.41 8.66 5.65
C VAL A 30 2.21 8.05 4.51
N LEU A 31 1.60 7.21 3.65
CA LEU A 31 2.27 6.61 2.50
C LEU A 31 2.80 7.65 1.51
N SER A 32 2.06 8.72 1.25
CA SER A 32 2.53 9.83 0.39
C SER A 32 3.68 10.63 0.99
N HIS A 33 3.89 10.56 2.31
CA HIS A 33 5.07 11.12 2.95
C HIS A 33 6.27 10.16 2.85
N LEU A 34 6.06 8.87 3.11
CA LEU A 34 7.11 7.83 3.07
C LEU A 34 7.60 7.54 1.64
N PHE A 35 6.72 7.71 0.66
CA PHE A 35 6.96 7.47 -0.76
C PHE A 35 6.51 8.71 -1.57
N PRO A 36 7.34 9.76 -1.67
CA PRO A 36 6.95 11.02 -2.31
C PRO A 36 6.56 10.90 -3.79
N ASP A 37 7.07 9.88 -4.49
CA ASP A 37 6.77 9.60 -5.89
C ASP A 37 5.66 8.56 -6.08
N ILE A 38 4.93 8.22 -5.01
CA ILE A 38 3.84 7.25 -5.07
C ILE A 38 2.80 7.66 -6.12
N HIS A 39 2.57 6.76 -7.06
CA HIS A 39 1.60 6.95 -8.12
C HIS A 39 0.70 5.72 -8.24
N VAL A 40 -0.60 5.91 -8.01
CA VAL A 40 -1.63 4.90 -8.28
C VAL A 40 -2.25 5.18 -9.65
N GLN A 41 -2.31 4.17 -10.50
CA GLN A 41 -2.93 4.21 -11.82
C GLN A 41 -4.08 3.21 -11.87
N LEU A 42 -5.27 3.69 -12.22
CA LEU A 42 -6.42 2.85 -12.52
C LEU A 42 -6.34 2.39 -13.98
N TYR A 43 -6.45 1.09 -14.24
CA TYR A 43 -6.42 0.59 -15.62
C TYR A 43 -7.64 -0.26 -16.01
N ARG A 44 -8.40 -0.77 -15.03
CA ARG A 44 -9.63 -1.53 -15.29
C ARG A 44 -10.65 -1.29 -14.19
N VAL A 45 -11.92 -1.14 -14.55
CA VAL A 45 -13.04 -1.11 -13.62
C VAL A 45 -14.08 -2.09 -14.10
N GLU A 46 -14.53 -2.96 -13.21
CA GLU A 46 -15.52 -3.98 -13.50
C GLU A 46 -16.60 -4.02 -12.44
N GLN A 47 -17.82 -4.33 -12.86
CA GLN A 47 -18.88 -4.65 -11.93
C GLN A 47 -18.67 -6.08 -11.42
N THR A 48 -18.74 -6.25 -10.11
CA THR A 48 -18.48 -7.55 -9.50
C THR A 48 -19.66 -8.49 -9.78
N ALA A 49 -19.40 -9.78 -9.98
CA ALA A 49 -20.47 -10.75 -10.15
C ALA A 49 -21.32 -10.97 -8.87
N LEU A 50 -20.81 -10.52 -7.72
CA LEU A 50 -21.40 -10.72 -6.40
C LEU A 50 -22.54 -9.75 -6.10
N SER A 51 -22.50 -8.54 -6.67
CA SER A 51 -23.58 -7.57 -6.53
C SER A 51 -23.51 -6.53 -7.64
N THR A 52 -24.67 -6.02 -8.05
CA THR A 52 -24.76 -4.87 -8.96
C THR A 52 -24.32 -3.55 -8.32
N ASP A 53 -24.03 -3.55 -7.02
CA ASP A 53 -23.70 -2.36 -6.25
C ASP A 53 -22.24 -2.35 -5.77
N SER A 54 -21.44 -3.28 -6.28
CA SER A 54 -20.03 -3.38 -5.98
C SER A 54 -19.19 -3.30 -7.26
N LEU A 55 -18.13 -2.51 -7.20
CA LEU A 55 -17.17 -2.33 -8.29
C LEU A 55 -15.78 -2.78 -7.84
N LEU A 56 -15.08 -3.50 -8.72
CA LEU A 56 -13.69 -3.84 -8.56
C LEU A 56 -12.86 -3.05 -9.56
N ALA A 57 -11.89 -2.31 -9.05
CA ALA A 57 -10.99 -1.49 -9.82
C ALA A 57 -9.58 -2.07 -9.74
N SER A 58 -9.00 -2.49 -10.86
CA SER A 58 -7.62 -2.94 -10.90
C SER A 58 -6.68 -1.75 -11.03
N THR A 59 -5.65 -1.72 -10.19
CA THR A 59 -4.71 -0.61 -10.10
C THR A 59 -3.28 -1.09 -10.21
N THR A 60 -2.40 -0.19 -10.61
CA THR A 60 -0.97 -0.33 -10.42
C THR A 60 -0.49 0.81 -9.54
N THR A 61 0.25 0.49 -8.49
CA THR A 61 0.92 1.46 -7.63
C THR A 61 2.42 1.42 -7.90
N THR A 62 3.02 2.58 -8.15
CA THR A 62 4.47 2.69 -8.36
C THR A 62 5.09 3.58 -7.30
N ILE A 63 6.22 3.13 -6.73
CA ILE A 63 6.99 3.85 -5.72
C ILE A 63 8.48 3.69 -6.00
N THR A 64 9.30 4.57 -5.43
CA THR A 64 10.76 4.41 -5.39
C THR A 64 11.22 4.30 -3.94
N ILE A 65 12.07 3.32 -3.64
CA ILE A 65 12.68 3.19 -2.32
C ILE A 65 13.87 4.16 -2.24
N THR A 66 13.68 5.27 -1.54
CA THR A 66 14.73 6.28 -1.32
C THR A 66 15.53 5.99 -0.05
N ALA A 67 16.60 6.74 0.20
CA ALA A 67 17.33 6.65 1.47
C ALA A 67 16.39 6.95 2.66
N ASN A 68 15.56 8.01 2.56
CA ASN A 68 14.57 8.34 3.60
C ASN A 68 13.57 7.20 3.79
N THR A 69 13.08 6.60 2.70
CA THR A 69 12.20 5.43 2.78
C THR A 69 12.86 4.27 3.53
N LEU A 70 14.16 4.03 3.34
CA LEU A 70 14.86 2.98 4.11
C LEU A 70 14.88 3.31 5.60
N TYR A 71 15.22 4.55 5.98
CA TYR A 71 15.21 4.97 7.39
C TYR A 71 13.80 4.92 8.00
N ASP A 72 12.79 5.40 7.28
CA ASP A 72 11.45 5.57 7.82
C ASP A 72 10.62 4.28 7.77
N VAL A 73 10.84 3.42 6.78
CA VAL A 73 10.02 2.22 6.52
C VAL A 73 10.72 0.92 6.90
N PHE A 74 12.04 0.87 6.73
CA PHE A 74 12.85 -0.32 7.00
C PHE A 74 14.02 0.00 7.96
N PRO A 75 13.77 0.63 9.11
CA PRO A 75 14.81 1.15 9.99
C PRO A 75 15.80 0.06 10.40
N HIS A 76 15.32 -1.17 10.60
CA HIS A 76 16.14 -2.33 10.97
C HIS A 76 17.17 -2.75 9.92
N LEU A 77 17.03 -2.31 8.66
CA LEU A 77 18.03 -2.57 7.62
C LEU A 77 19.18 -1.55 7.62
N VAL A 78 19.02 -0.46 8.38
CA VAL A 78 19.95 0.68 8.40
C VAL A 78 20.47 0.99 9.81
N ASP A 79 19.93 0.32 10.84
CA ASP A 79 20.35 0.54 12.22
C ASP A 79 21.72 -0.12 12.47
N ASP A 80 22.70 0.68 12.89
CA ASP A 80 24.11 0.31 13.08
C ASP A 80 24.38 -0.34 14.46
N THR A 81 23.34 -0.80 15.17
CA THR A 81 23.50 -1.21 16.58
C THR A 81 24.21 -2.54 16.77
N ASP A 82 24.34 -3.37 15.73
CA ASP A 82 25.12 -4.60 15.75
C ASP A 82 26.03 -4.64 14.49
N ASP A 83 27.34 -4.48 14.68
CA ASP A 83 28.41 -4.44 13.67
C ASP A 83 28.49 -5.69 12.74
N GLU A 84 27.55 -6.64 12.81
CA GLU A 84 27.66 -7.99 12.22
C GLU A 84 26.51 -8.44 11.31
N ASP A 85 25.48 -7.63 11.03
CA ASP A 85 24.43 -8.08 10.09
C ASP A 85 24.69 -7.62 8.65
N GLU A 86 25.78 -8.13 8.06
CA GLU A 86 26.19 -7.89 6.65
C GLU A 86 25.01 -8.11 5.67
N ASN A 87 24.08 -8.99 6.04
CA ASN A 87 22.85 -9.22 5.29
C ASN A 87 21.92 -8.00 5.27
N CYS A 88 21.71 -7.31 6.39
CA CYS A 88 20.83 -6.14 6.48
C CYS A 88 21.36 -4.99 5.61
N ALA A 89 22.65 -4.66 5.72
CA ALA A 89 23.29 -3.64 4.90
C ALA A 89 23.24 -3.99 3.40
N ARG A 90 23.50 -5.26 3.06
CA ARG A 90 23.38 -5.77 1.68
C ARG A 90 21.95 -5.65 1.15
N ILE A 91 20.93 -5.92 1.98
CA ILE A 91 19.52 -5.76 1.60
C ILE A 91 19.21 -4.27 1.42
N ALA A 92 19.59 -3.39 2.33
CA ALA A 92 19.37 -1.95 2.20
C ALA A 92 19.95 -1.40 0.89
N LEU A 93 21.22 -1.71 0.59
CA LEU A 93 21.88 -1.29 -0.64
C LEU A 93 21.17 -1.78 -1.90
N LYS A 94 20.64 -3.01 -1.89
CA LYS A 94 19.89 -3.55 -3.03
C LYS A 94 18.47 -2.96 -3.14
N LEU A 95 17.88 -2.42 -2.06
CA LEU A 95 16.57 -1.74 -2.12
C LEU A 95 16.73 -0.30 -2.60
N LEU A 96 17.82 0.36 -2.21
CA LEU A 96 18.04 1.78 -2.48
C LEU A 96 17.94 2.09 -3.98
N GLY A 97 17.09 3.07 -4.30
CA GLY A 97 16.84 3.54 -5.66
C GLY A 97 15.92 2.64 -6.50
N GLN A 98 15.44 1.52 -5.97
CA GLN A 98 14.60 0.60 -6.73
C GLN A 98 13.19 1.17 -6.90
N ARG A 99 12.72 1.15 -8.15
CA ARG A 99 11.35 1.51 -8.50
C ARG A 99 10.48 0.26 -8.52
N LEU A 100 9.57 0.13 -7.57
CA LEU A 100 8.66 -1.00 -7.48
C LEU A 100 7.34 -0.67 -8.18
N ARG A 101 6.88 -1.60 -9.01
CA ARG A 101 5.55 -1.62 -9.60
C ARG A 101 4.74 -2.71 -8.91
N MET A 102 3.68 -2.33 -8.22
CA MET A 102 2.81 -3.19 -7.43
C MET A 102 1.45 -3.27 -8.12
N ASP A 103 0.97 -4.46 -8.38
CA ASP A 103 -0.40 -4.65 -8.86
C ASP A 103 -1.35 -4.73 -7.67
N GLY A 104 -2.52 -4.12 -7.82
CA GLY A 104 -3.46 -3.99 -6.72
C GLY A 104 -4.89 -3.88 -7.20
N SER A 105 -5.78 -3.75 -6.23
CA SER A 105 -7.20 -3.60 -6.50
C SER A 105 -7.88 -2.76 -5.45
N VAL A 106 -8.88 -2.01 -5.87
CA VAL A 106 -9.76 -1.24 -4.99
C VAL A 106 -11.19 -1.72 -5.19
N TRP A 107 -11.80 -2.16 -4.10
CA TRP A 107 -13.19 -2.56 -4.02
C TRP A 107 -14.03 -1.41 -3.50
N PHE A 108 -15.14 -1.11 -4.18
CA PHE A 108 -16.10 -0.08 -3.80
C PHE A 108 -17.47 -0.73 -3.62
N ASP A 109 -18.13 -0.47 -2.49
CA ASP A 109 -19.58 -0.69 -2.37
C ASP A 109 -20.31 0.65 -2.48
N TRP A 110 -21.40 0.63 -3.23
CA TRP A 110 -22.20 1.78 -3.56
C TRP A 110 -23.59 1.67 -2.93
N ASP A 111 -24.07 2.72 -2.28
CA ASP A 111 -25.48 2.81 -1.93
C ASP A 111 -26.25 3.50 -3.06
N ARG A 112 -27.17 2.76 -3.69
CA ARG A 112 -28.04 3.29 -4.75
C ARG A 112 -28.91 4.45 -4.29
N SER A 113 -29.35 4.42 -3.03
CA SER A 113 -30.31 5.38 -2.50
C SER A 113 -29.67 6.76 -2.34
N SER A 114 -28.48 6.80 -1.74
CA SER A 114 -27.71 8.05 -1.56
C SER A 114 -26.80 8.40 -2.75
N ARG A 115 -26.56 7.45 -3.67
CA ARG A 115 -25.58 7.55 -4.76
C ARG A 115 -24.16 7.87 -4.25
N ARG A 116 -23.74 7.19 -3.18
CA ARG A 116 -22.43 7.40 -2.55
C ARG A 116 -21.70 6.09 -2.32
N VAL A 117 -20.38 6.17 -2.25
CA VAL A 117 -19.55 5.05 -1.81
C VAL A 117 -19.76 4.88 -0.31
N VAL A 118 -20.17 3.68 0.09
CA VAL A 118 -20.38 3.32 1.50
C VAL A 118 -19.27 2.45 2.05
N ARG A 119 -18.55 1.71 1.19
CA ARG A 119 -17.36 0.95 1.60
C ARG A 119 -16.28 1.03 0.55
N LEU A 120 -15.04 1.02 1.03
CA LEU A 120 -13.85 1.13 0.21
C LEU A 120 -12.77 0.22 0.82
N TYR A 121 -12.25 -0.70 0.04
CA TYR A 121 -11.14 -1.56 0.43
C TYR A 121 -10.07 -1.50 -0.64
N SER A 122 -8.80 -1.39 -0.26
CA SER A 122 -7.67 -1.27 -1.17
C SER A 122 -6.57 -2.23 -0.77
N GLN A 123 -5.94 -2.86 -1.75
CA GLN A 123 -4.78 -3.73 -1.57
C GLN A 123 -3.78 -3.53 -2.72
N ALA A 124 -2.50 -3.72 -2.45
CA ALA A 124 -1.46 -3.75 -3.47
C ALA A 124 -0.37 -4.76 -3.10
N ASP A 125 0.16 -5.48 -4.09
CA ASP A 125 1.17 -6.53 -3.87
C ASP A 125 2.59 -5.95 -3.95
N MET A 126 3.19 -5.71 -2.78
CA MET A 126 4.61 -5.34 -2.65
C MET A 126 5.53 -6.57 -2.60
N LEU A 127 4.99 -7.75 -2.23
CA LEU A 127 5.74 -8.98 -2.09
C LEU A 127 6.33 -9.43 -3.43
N SER A 128 5.49 -9.53 -4.47
CA SER A 128 5.90 -10.01 -5.79
C SER A 128 7.04 -9.20 -6.41
N PRO A 129 7.00 -7.86 -6.48
CA PRO A 129 8.11 -7.10 -7.05
C PRO A 129 9.41 -7.22 -6.23
N LEU A 130 9.32 -7.36 -4.90
CA LEU A 130 10.50 -7.61 -4.07
C LEU A 130 11.09 -9.01 -4.25
N LEU A 131 10.24 -10.03 -4.39
CA LEU A 131 10.68 -11.39 -4.73
C LEU A 131 11.33 -11.43 -6.11
N GLN A 132 10.79 -10.73 -7.10
CA GLN A 132 11.39 -10.63 -8.44
C GLN A 132 12.75 -9.91 -8.41
N LEU A 133 12.87 -8.85 -7.62
CA LEU A 133 14.11 -8.10 -7.44
C LEU A 133 15.21 -8.94 -6.77
N ARG A 134 14.83 -9.82 -5.83
CA ARG A 134 15.78 -10.57 -4.98
C ARG A 134 16.05 -11.99 -5.45
N GLY A 135 15.06 -12.66 -6.02
CA GLY A 135 15.05 -14.09 -6.28
C GLY A 135 15.13 -14.96 -5.01
N ASN A 136 15.21 -14.36 -3.81
CA ASN A 136 15.42 -15.04 -2.54
C ASN A 136 14.32 -14.67 -1.55
N LEU A 137 13.61 -15.69 -1.05
CA LEU A 137 12.55 -15.54 -0.05
C LEU A 137 13.09 -15.11 1.31
N GLU A 138 14.31 -15.54 1.67
CA GLU A 138 14.94 -15.19 2.96
C GLU A 138 15.21 -13.68 3.05
N ASP A 139 15.84 -13.08 2.03
CA ASP A 139 16.06 -11.64 1.95
C ASP A 139 14.75 -10.84 2.05
N VAL A 140 13.68 -11.34 1.41
CA VAL A 140 12.36 -10.70 1.44
C VAL A 140 11.71 -10.84 2.81
N SER A 141 11.86 -11.99 3.48
CA SER A 141 11.42 -12.19 4.86
C SER A 141 12.10 -11.21 5.82
N ILE A 142 13.42 -11.05 5.70
CA ILE A 142 14.20 -10.08 6.50
C ILE A 142 13.72 -8.65 6.22
N THR A 143 13.46 -8.32 4.94
CA THR A 143 12.94 -7.00 4.54
C THR A 143 11.66 -6.65 5.29
N PHE A 144 10.72 -7.58 5.45
CA PHE A 144 9.44 -7.33 6.12
C PHE A 144 9.43 -7.57 7.64
N SER A 145 10.47 -8.16 8.21
CA SER A 145 10.48 -8.62 9.62
C SER A 145 10.17 -7.55 10.68
N LYS A 146 10.65 -6.31 10.46
CA LYS A 146 10.41 -5.14 11.32
C LYS A 146 10.05 -3.90 10.51
N ALA A 147 9.57 -4.10 9.28
CA ALA A 147 9.15 -3.02 8.41
C ALA A 147 7.88 -2.36 8.93
N LEU A 148 7.72 -1.06 8.67
CA LEU A 148 6.49 -0.33 8.95
C LEU A 148 5.42 -0.51 7.86
N VAL A 149 5.71 -1.33 6.85
CA VAL A 149 4.77 -1.72 5.80
C VAL A 149 4.66 -3.24 5.71
N THR A 150 3.46 -3.73 5.38
CA THR A 150 3.19 -5.15 5.15
C THR A 150 3.49 -5.53 3.68
N PRO A 151 3.57 -6.83 3.37
CA PRO A 151 3.68 -7.31 1.98
C PRO A 151 2.52 -6.87 1.07
N ASP A 152 1.36 -6.56 1.65
CA ASP A 152 0.18 -6.03 0.95
C ASP A 152 0.16 -4.48 0.88
N PHE A 153 1.31 -3.85 1.12
CA PHE A 153 1.53 -2.40 1.07
C PHE A 153 0.62 -1.58 2.01
N ASN A 154 0.30 -2.16 3.18
CA ASN A 154 -0.41 -1.46 4.24
C ASN A 154 0.56 -1.03 5.34
N LEU A 155 0.25 0.06 6.04
CA LEU A 155 1.01 0.47 7.22
C LEU A 155 0.75 -0.50 8.38
N VAL A 156 1.80 -0.85 9.10
CA VAL A 156 1.68 -1.62 10.35
C VAL A 156 1.17 -0.68 11.45
N SER A 157 0.10 -1.08 12.15
CA SER A 157 -0.55 -0.32 13.23
C SER A 157 -0.18 -0.84 14.60
#